data_AF-A0AAV4JEA2-F1
#
_entry.id   AF-A0AAV4JEA2-F1
#
_cell.length_a   1.000
_cell.length_b   1.000
_cell.length_c   1.000
_cell.angle_alpha   90.00
_cell.angle_beta   90.00
_cell.angle_gamma   90.00
#
_symmetry.space_group_name_H-M   'P 1'
#
loop_
_entity.id
_entity.type
_entity.pdbx_description
1 polymer ?
#
loop_
_entity_poly.entity_id
_entity_poly.type
_entity_poly.pdbx_seq_one_letter_code
_entity_poly.pdbx_strand_id
1 'polypeptide(L)'
;MNITGVVVALVCLFLPALRSETTSGSDLPKVSVETRNPNGVEKRTPDVYRALGWLSDFDCLRYGRWYSREENYNLPGFSECLKYRCIGGRIDYYKESCEMDGQCHAIGSYFERDCVMYRCDKLYNGRYRKYESTVFTTRCVDAQGKCRQPGETFARNVRGKYFPHCGCQVLSPGFVKYHCINQ
;
A
#
# COMPACT_ATOMS: atom_id res chain seq x y z
N MET A 1 -45.07 27.59 -41.14
CA MET A 1 -43.86 27.54 -40.28
C MET A 1 -43.65 26.08 -39.92
N ASN A 2 -42.70 25.42 -40.60
CA ASN A 2 -42.45 23.99 -40.45
C ASN A 2 -41.42 23.77 -39.34
N ILE A 3 -41.81 23.03 -38.31
CA ILE A 3 -40.95 22.62 -37.19
C ILE A 3 -40.39 21.25 -37.56
N THR A 4 -39.14 21.21 -38.03
CA THR A 4 -38.37 19.98 -38.23
C THR A 4 -37.90 19.46 -36.88
N GLY A 5 -38.61 18.44 -36.37
CA GLY A 5 -38.22 17.69 -35.19
C GLY A 5 -37.03 16.77 -35.50
N VAL A 6 -35.91 16.99 -34.83
CA VAL A 6 -34.75 16.10 -34.85
C VAL A 6 -34.97 15.03 -33.78
N VAL A 7 -35.30 13.81 -34.22
CA VAL A 7 -35.38 12.63 -33.37
C VAL A 7 -33.96 12.14 -33.12
N VAL A 8 -33.43 12.40 -31.93
CA VAL A 8 -32.14 11.86 -31.49
C VAL A 8 -32.38 10.42 -31.01
N ALA A 9 -32.01 9.46 -31.85
CA ALA A 9 -32.03 8.05 -31.50
C ALA A 9 -30.96 7.77 -30.43
N LEU A 10 -31.42 7.46 -29.21
CA LEU A 10 -30.57 6.99 -28.12
C LEU A 10 -30.13 5.55 -28.43
N VAL A 11 -28.90 5.40 -28.92
CA VAL A 11 -28.28 4.08 -29.10
C VAL A 11 -27.87 3.56 -27.71
N CYS A 12 -28.72 2.73 -27.11
CA CYS A 12 -28.37 1.93 -25.94
C CYS A 12 -27.33 0.88 -26.35
N LEU A 13 -26.05 1.21 -26.23
CA LEU A 13 -24.97 0.25 -26.28
C LEU A 13 -25.05 -0.65 -25.04
N PHE A 14 -25.57 -1.86 -25.23
CA PHE A 14 -25.46 -2.96 -24.28
C PHE A 14 -23.98 -3.26 -24.05
N LEU A 15 -23.44 -2.75 -22.94
CA LEU A 15 -22.17 -3.21 -22.40
C LEU A 15 -22.37 -4.63 -21.85
N PRO A 16 -21.55 -5.62 -22.25
CA PRO A 16 -21.60 -6.94 -21.66
C PRO A 16 -21.24 -6.83 -20.18
N ALA A 17 -22.12 -7.34 -19.32
CA ALA A 17 -21.86 -7.47 -17.90
C ALA A 17 -20.59 -8.32 -17.71
N LEU A 18 -19.49 -7.67 -17.36
CA LEU A 18 -18.27 -8.32 -16.90
C LEU A 18 -18.58 -8.98 -15.55
N ARG A 19 -18.91 -10.27 -15.62
CA ARG A 19 -19.04 -11.17 -14.48
C ARG A 19 -17.67 -11.30 -13.84
N SER A 20 -17.44 -10.53 -12.78
CA SER A 20 -16.26 -10.68 -11.91
C SER A 20 -16.32 -12.03 -11.21
N GLU A 21 -15.60 -13.01 -11.73
CA GLU A 21 -15.29 -14.26 -11.03
C GLU A 21 -14.36 -13.92 -9.86
N THR A 22 -14.93 -13.74 -8.68
CA THR A 22 -14.18 -13.81 -7.42
C THR A 22 -13.70 -15.24 -7.24
N THR A 23 -12.50 -15.52 -7.76
CA THR A 23 -11.70 -16.69 -7.38
C THR A 23 -11.21 -16.48 -5.95
N SER A 24 -12.05 -16.89 -4.99
CA SER A 24 -11.66 -17.14 -3.60
C SER A 24 -10.77 -18.39 -3.56
N GLY A 25 -9.58 -18.30 -4.16
CA GLY A 25 -8.54 -19.32 -4.13
C GLY A 25 -7.55 -18.99 -3.01
N SER A 26 -7.85 -19.43 -1.79
CA SER A 26 -6.85 -19.54 -0.72
C SER A 26 -6.01 -20.81 -0.92
N ASP A 27 -5.48 -21.01 -2.12
CA ASP A 27 -4.47 -22.02 -2.39
C ASP A 27 -3.11 -21.38 -2.20
N LEU A 28 -2.66 -21.39 -0.94
CA LEU A 28 -1.25 -21.16 -0.66
C LEU A 28 -0.45 -22.22 -1.44
N PRO A 29 0.54 -21.84 -2.25
CA PRO A 29 1.38 -22.80 -2.93
C PRO A 29 2.02 -23.71 -1.87
N LYS A 30 1.87 -25.03 -2.03
CA LYS A 30 2.66 -26.01 -1.28
C LYS A 30 4.12 -25.85 -1.67
N VAL A 31 4.82 -24.97 -0.98
CA VAL A 31 6.27 -24.79 -1.11
C VAL A 31 6.94 -26.03 -0.53
N SER A 32 7.27 -26.99 -1.39
CA SER A 32 8.21 -28.04 -1.04
C SER A 32 9.62 -27.47 -1.08
N VAL A 33 10.30 -27.45 0.06
CA VAL A 33 11.68 -26.99 0.17
C VAL A 33 12.58 -28.03 -0.50
N GLU A 34 13.25 -27.63 -1.58
CA GLU A 34 14.12 -28.47 -2.37
C GLU A 34 15.57 -28.16 -1.99
N THR A 35 16.12 -28.89 -1.03
CA THR A 35 17.54 -28.80 -0.68
C THR A 35 18.36 -29.62 -1.69
N ARG A 36 19.27 -28.97 -2.42
CA ARG A 36 20.21 -29.68 -3.32
C ARG A 36 21.19 -30.50 -2.51
N ASN A 37 20.90 -31.79 -2.37
CA ASN A 37 21.87 -32.83 -2.06
C ASN A 37 22.54 -33.27 -3.38
N PRO A 38 23.88 -33.40 -3.47
CA PRO A 38 24.55 -33.93 -4.67
C PRO A 38 24.10 -35.36 -5.04
N ASN A 39 23.41 -36.08 -4.15
CA ASN A 39 22.98 -37.47 -4.36
C ASN A 39 21.46 -37.65 -4.60
N GLY A 40 20.74 -36.60 -4.99
CA GLY A 40 19.32 -36.69 -5.35
C GLY A 40 18.38 -35.94 -4.41
N VAL A 41 17.27 -35.45 -4.97
CA VAL A 41 16.29 -34.61 -4.29
C VAL A 41 15.34 -35.48 -3.46
N GLU A 42 15.65 -35.62 -2.17
CA GLU A 42 14.75 -36.24 -1.20
C GLU A 42 13.98 -35.14 -0.46
N LYS A 43 12.66 -35.03 -0.70
CA LYS A 43 11.79 -34.11 0.03
C LYS A 43 11.65 -34.58 1.48
N ARG A 44 12.53 -34.12 2.36
CA ARG A 44 12.47 -34.46 3.80
C ARG A 44 11.39 -33.65 4.50
N THR A 45 10.54 -34.34 5.25
CA THR A 45 9.50 -33.73 6.08
C THR A 45 10.12 -33.02 7.29
N PRO A 46 9.43 -32.04 7.90
CA PRO A 46 9.90 -31.33 9.10
C PRO A 46 10.35 -32.27 10.25
N ASP A 47 9.71 -33.44 10.35
CA ASP A 47 10.00 -34.45 11.38
C ASP A 47 11.43 -35.02 11.27
N VAL A 48 11.96 -35.14 10.04
CA VAL A 48 13.33 -35.63 9.81
C VAL A 48 14.35 -34.63 10.31
N TYR A 49 14.14 -33.33 10.06
CA TYR A 49 15.05 -32.28 10.52
C TYR A 49 15.05 -32.15 12.06
N ARG A 50 13.88 -32.33 12.68
CA ARG A 50 13.76 -32.39 14.15
C ARG A 50 14.48 -33.62 14.72
N ALA A 51 14.30 -34.81 14.10
CA ALA A 51 14.96 -36.04 14.53
C ALA A 51 16.49 -36.00 14.41
N LEU A 52 17.02 -35.22 13.46
CA LEU A 52 18.45 -35.03 13.30
C LEU A 52 19.03 -34.04 14.34
N GLY A 53 18.20 -33.32 15.10
CA GLY A 53 18.64 -32.29 16.06
C GLY A 53 19.02 -30.95 15.42
N TRP A 54 18.64 -30.72 14.16
CA TRP A 54 18.97 -29.50 13.39
C TRP A 54 17.92 -28.41 13.55
N LEU A 55 16.81 -28.73 14.20
CA LEU A 55 15.72 -27.81 14.50
C LEU A 55 15.39 -27.87 15.97
N SER A 56 15.41 -26.70 16.61
CA SER A 56 14.84 -26.56 17.92
C SER A 56 13.32 -26.43 17.79
N ASP A 57 12.57 -26.83 18.83
CA ASP A 57 11.11 -26.59 18.91
C ASP A 57 10.73 -25.10 18.91
N PHE A 58 11.71 -24.22 18.72
CA PHE A 58 11.59 -22.77 18.82
C PHE A 58 11.90 -22.04 17.52
N ASP A 59 12.29 -22.75 16.47
CA ASP A 59 12.50 -22.18 15.14
C ASP A 59 11.19 -22.05 14.37
N CYS A 60 11.12 -21.08 13.45
CA CYS A 60 9.91 -20.78 12.71
C CYS A 60 10.06 -21.21 11.24
N LEU A 61 9.14 -22.05 10.73
CA LEU A 61 9.03 -22.36 9.30
C LEU A 61 8.01 -21.43 8.64
N ARG A 62 8.45 -20.61 7.67
CA ARG A 62 7.56 -19.75 6.88
C ARG A 62 7.99 -19.70 5.44
N TYR A 63 7.03 -19.92 4.53
CA TYR A 63 7.26 -19.94 3.08
C TYR A 63 8.45 -20.83 2.65
N GLY A 64 8.64 -21.97 3.33
CA GLY A 64 9.73 -22.90 3.04
C GLY A 64 11.11 -22.47 3.54
N ARG A 65 11.21 -21.39 4.33
CA ARG A 65 12.45 -20.97 4.99
C ARG A 65 12.34 -21.11 6.51
N TRP A 66 13.42 -21.58 7.11
CA TRP A 66 13.60 -21.62 8.56
C TRP A 66 14.23 -20.32 9.05
N TYR A 67 13.72 -19.82 10.16
CA TYR A 67 14.21 -18.62 10.83
C TYR A 67 14.59 -18.99 12.26
N SER A 68 15.81 -18.65 12.65
CA SER A 68 16.28 -18.95 13.99
C SER A 68 15.61 -18.07 15.03
N ARG A 69 15.63 -18.54 16.28
CA ARG A 69 15.23 -17.72 17.43
C ARG A 69 15.91 -16.34 17.37
N GLU A 70 15.14 -15.29 17.64
CA GLU A 70 15.60 -13.89 17.74
C GLU A 70 16.15 -13.23 16.47
N GLU A 71 16.22 -13.92 15.34
CA GLU A 71 16.58 -13.30 14.06
C GLU A 71 15.47 -12.33 13.61
N ASN A 72 15.87 -11.12 13.20
CA ASN A 72 14.97 -10.15 12.60
C ASN A 72 15.02 -10.28 11.08
N TYR A 73 13.89 -10.54 10.44
CA TYR A 73 13.83 -10.80 9.00
C TYR A 73 12.61 -10.17 8.33
N ASN A 74 12.66 -10.10 7.00
CA ASN A 74 11.55 -9.75 6.13
C ASN A 74 10.94 -11.01 5.55
N LEU A 75 9.62 -10.98 5.33
CA LEU A 75 8.93 -12.05 4.62
C LEU A 75 8.82 -11.68 3.13
N PRO A 76 9.22 -12.57 2.20
CA PRO A 76 9.06 -12.31 0.77
C PRO A 76 7.61 -12.02 0.39
N GLY A 77 7.39 -11.02 -0.45
CA GLY A 77 6.05 -10.58 -0.87
C GLY A 77 5.34 -9.66 0.14
N PHE A 78 5.99 -9.28 1.23
CA PHE A 78 5.53 -8.26 2.17
C PHE A 78 6.40 -7.01 2.06
N SER A 79 5.95 -5.93 2.70
CA SER A 79 6.68 -4.68 2.79
C SER A 79 8.06 -4.86 3.45
N GLU A 80 9.08 -4.18 2.91
CA GLU A 80 10.44 -4.18 3.46
C GLU A 80 10.52 -3.46 4.83
N CYS A 81 9.51 -2.65 5.11
CA CYS A 81 9.35 -1.93 6.37
C CYS A 81 8.75 -2.79 7.49
N LEU A 82 8.24 -3.99 7.19
CA LEU A 82 7.79 -4.94 8.21
C LEU A 82 8.93 -5.88 8.57
N LYS A 83 9.29 -5.91 9.86
CA LYS A 83 10.27 -6.87 10.38
C LYS A 83 9.59 -7.84 11.31
N TYR A 84 9.95 -9.11 11.17
CA TYR A 84 9.42 -10.21 11.95
C TYR A 84 10.54 -10.83 12.79
N ARG A 85 10.15 -11.48 13.88
CA ARG A 85 11.07 -12.24 14.73
C ARG A 85 10.43 -13.55 15.17
N CYS A 86 11.23 -14.61 15.21
CA CYS A 86 10.79 -15.89 15.74
C CYS A 86 10.95 -15.94 17.26
N ILE A 87 9.83 -16.11 17.98
CA ILE A 87 9.79 -16.19 19.44
C ILE A 87 8.99 -17.43 19.83
N GLY A 88 9.66 -18.44 20.37
CA GLY A 88 8.99 -19.65 20.87
C GLY A 88 8.28 -20.46 19.77
N GLY A 89 8.86 -20.55 18.57
CA GLY A 89 8.25 -21.22 17.42
C GLY A 89 7.08 -20.45 16.79
N ARG A 90 6.82 -19.22 17.23
CA ARG A 90 5.79 -18.32 16.68
C ARG A 90 6.44 -17.11 16.03
N ILE A 91 5.88 -16.70 14.90
CA ILE A 91 6.29 -15.48 14.20
C ILE A 91 5.53 -14.31 14.83
N ASP A 92 6.28 -13.31 15.32
CA ASP A 92 5.73 -12.07 15.82
C ASP A 92 6.32 -10.87 15.06
N TYR A 93 5.64 -9.73 15.15
CA TYR A 93 6.12 -8.48 14.57
C TYR A 93 7.21 -7.90 15.47
N TYR A 94 8.41 -7.75 14.92
CA TYR A 94 9.51 -7.02 15.57
C TYR A 94 9.40 -5.52 15.30
N LYS A 95 9.06 -5.14 14.07
CA LYS A 95 8.85 -3.75 13.67
C LYS A 95 7.64 -3.64 12.76
N GLU A 96 6.71 -2.78 13.14
CA GLU A 96 5.53 -2.43 12.36
C GLU A 96 5.71 -1.01 11.79
N SER A 97 5.58 -0.87 10.47
CA SER A 97 5.61 0.43 9.79
C SER A 97 4.84 0.37 8.47
N CYS A 98 4.42 1.53 7.99
CA CYS A 98 3.92 1.69 6.62
C CYS A 98 5.10 1.93 5.69
N GLU A 99 5.00 1.42 4.47
CA GLU A 99 5.94 1.70 3.40
C GLU A 99 5.29 2.65 2.39
N MET A 100 5.97 3.76 2.10
CA MET A 100 5.60 4.67 1.03
C MET A 100 6.89 5.08 0.31
N ASP A 101 6.96 4.83 -0.99
CA ASP A 101 8.15 5.11 -1.83
C ASP A 101 9.45 4.53 -1.29
N GLY A 102 9.39 3.31 -0.75
CA GLY A 102 10.53 2.62 -0.14
C GLY A 102 10.98 3.22 1.19
N GLN A 103 10.30 4.24 1.73
CA GLN A 103 10.55 4.78 3.05
C GLN A 103 9.61 4.17 4.10
N CYS A 104 10.16 3.92 5.28
CA CYS A 104 9.44 3.30 6.39
C CYS A 104 8.99 4.34 7.41
N HIS A 105 7.68 4.45 7.60
CA HIS A 105 7.07 5.37 8.54
C HIS A 105 6.48 4.60 9.73
N ALA A 106 6.82 5.02 10.95
CA ALA A 106 6.34 4.36 12.16
C ALA A 106 4.80 4.45 12.27
N ILE A 107 4.17 3.44 12.88
CA ILE A 107 2.72 3.47 13.14
C ILE A 107 2.36 4.71 13.98
N GLY A 108 1.32 5.43 13.57
CA GLY A 108 0.85 6.66 14.19
C GLY A 108 1.67 7.91 13.83
N SER A 109 2.77 7.78 13.09
CA SER A 109 3.55 8.93 12.63
C SER A 109 2.85 9.68 11.50
N TYR A 110 3.11 10.98 11.45
CA TYR A 110 2.69 11.88 10.37
C TYR A 110 3.90 12.25 9.51
N PHE A 111 3.71 12.35 8.21
CA PHE A 111 4.74 12.76 7.28
C PHE A 111 4.13 13.48 6.08
N GLU A 112 4.84 14.47 5.53
CA GLU A 112 4.37 15.28 4.42
C GLU A 112 5.04 14.86 3.12
N ARG A 113 4.25 14.76 2.05
CA ARG A 113 4.72 14.53 0.70
C ARG A 113 3.81 15.25 -0.29
N ASP A 114 4.39 16.00 -1.22
CA ASP A 114 3.65 16.71 -2.27
C ASP A 114 2.51 17.59 -1.71
N CYS A 115 2.78 18.25 -0.57
CA CYS A 115 1.81 19.03 0.22
C CYS A 115 0.60 18.23 0.72
N VAL A 116 0.70 16.90 0.79
CA VAL A 116 -0.26 16.00 1.41
C VAL A 116 0.37 15.45 2.67
N MET A 117 -0.28 15.65 3.81
CA MET A 117 0.11 15.04 5.07
C MET A 117 -0.54 13.67 5.14
N TYR A 118 0.28 12.64 5.32
CA TYR A 118 -0.15 11.28 5.53
C TYR A 118 -0.01 10.92 7.00
N ARG A 119 -0.80 9.95 7.43
CA ARG A 119 -0.63 9.24 8.69
C ARG A 119 -0.45 7.77 8.42
N CYS A 120 0.53 7.15 9.06
CA CYS A 120 0.71 5.71 8.98
C CYS A 120 -0.24 5.02 9.96
N ASP A 121 -1.23 4.30 9.45
CA ASP A 121 -2.24 3.62 10.25
C ASP A 121 -2.09 2.10 10.24
N LYS A 122 -2.53 1.49 11.34
CA LYS A 122 -2.64 0.04 11.51
C LYS A 122 -4.12 -0.33 11.54
N LEU A 123 -4.59 -0.97 10.48
CA LEU A 123 -5.96 -1.41 10.32
C LEU A 123 -6.09 -2.90 10.65
N TYR A 124 -7.23 -3.26 11.24
CA TYR A 124 -7.57 -4.64 11.56
C TYR A 124 -8.73 -5.09 10.65
N ASN A 125 -8.49 -6.11 9.83
CA ASN A 125 -9.52 -6.74 9.01
C ASN A 125 -9.70 -8.20 9.46
N GLY A 126 -10.48 -8.38 10.52
CA GLY A 126 -10.66 -9.67 11.19
C GLY A 126 -9.34 -10.18 11.79
N ARG A 127 -8.78 -11.24 11.19
CA ARG A 127 -7.52 -11.86 11.65
C ARG A 127 -6.25 -11.23 11.04
N TYR A 128 -6.41 -10.34 10.07
CA TYR A 128 -5.29 -9.74 9.35
C TYR A 128 -5.04 -8.31 9.81
N ARG A 129 -3.75 -7.97 9.95
CA ARG A 129 -3.30 -6.60 10.18
C ARG A 129 -2.86 -6.03 8.83
N LYS A 130 -3.37 -4.85 8.48
CA LYS A 130 -2.96 -4.09 7.31
C LYS A 130 -2.30 -2.79 7.79
N TYR A 131 -1.19 -2.43 7.18
CA TYR A 131 -0.48 -1.19 7.47
C TYR A 131 -0.56 -0.32 6.22
N GLU A 132 -1.16 0.86 6.34
CA GLU A 132 -1.35 1.75 5.20
C GLU A 132 -1.19 3.21 5.60
N SER A 133 -0.69 4.01 4.66
CA SER A 133 -0.60 5.44 4.82
C SER A 133 -1.91 6.07 4.33
N THR A 134 -2.66 6.65 5.25
CA THR A 134 -3.92 7.35 4.95
C THR A 134 -3.65 8.83 4.78
N VAL A 135 -4.41 9.51 3.92
CA VAL A 135 -4.31 10.96 3.78
C VAL A 135 -4.97 11.61 5.01
N PHE A 136 -4.17 12.33 5.79
CA PHE A 136 -4.63 13.04 6.98
C PHE A 136 -5.10 14.46 6.65
N THR A 137 -4.28 15.23 5.93
CA THR A 137 -4.67 16.55 5.42
C THR A 137 -4.06 16.84 4.06
N THR A 138 -4.69 17.70 3.29
CA THR A 138 -4.23 18.10 1.95
C THR A 138 -4.06 19.61 1.93
N ARG A 139 -2.89 20.06 1.48
CA ARG A 139 -2.52 21.47 1.37
C ARG A 139 -2.30 21.82 -0.10
N CYS A 140 -2.11 23.11 -0.35
CA CYS A 140 -2.02 23.65 -1.69
C CYS A 140 -0.61 24.10 -2.02
N VAL A 141 -0.20 24.02 -3.28
CA VAL A 141 1.14 24.43 -3.70
C VAL A 141 1.08 25.83 -4.29
N ASP A 142 1.94 26.74 -3.84
CA ASP A 142 2.08 28.07 -4.45
C ASP A 142 3.07 28.08 -5.63
N ALA A 143 3.31 29.24 -6.23
CA ALA A 143 4.21 29.42 -7.36
C ALA A 143 5.68 29.06 -7.04
N GLN A 144 6.05 29.05 -5.75
CA GLN A 144 7.38 28.74 -5.27
C GLN A 144 7.52 27.28 -4.79
N GLY A 145 6.45 26.47 -4.91
CA GLY A 145 6.46 25.09 -4.41
C GLY A 145 6.16 24.96 -2.92
N LYS A 146 5.80 26.04 -2.22
CA LYS A 146 5.52 26.02 -0.78
C LYS A 146 4.07 25.60 -0.51
N CYS A 147 3.89 24.78 0.52
CA CYS A 147 2.59 24.32 0.95
C CYS A 147 1.81 25.42 1.72
N ARG A 148 0.58 25.66 1.31
CA ARG A 148 -0.38 26.67 1.80
C ARG A 148 -1.63 26.03 2.34
N GLN A 149 -2.23 26.63 3.35
CA GLN A 149 -3.47 26.13 3.91
C GLN A 149 -4.65 26.38 2.95
N PRO A 150 -5.65 25.49 2.90
CA PRO A 150 -6.88 25.75 2.16
C PRO A 150 -7.53 27.07 2.61
N GLY A 151 -7.97 27.90 1.66
CA GLY A 151 -8.51 29.23 1.92
C GLY A 151 -7.50 30.38 1.95
N GLU A 152 -6.18 30.10 2.04
CA GLU A 152 -5.17 31.16 1.88
C GLU A 152 -5.14 31.68 0.43
N THR A 153 -4.81 32.97 0.27
CA THR A 153 -4.53 33.57 -1.04
C THR A 153 -3.02 33.64 -1.27
N PHE A 154 -2.55 33.15 -2.42
CA PHE A 154 -1.15 33.08 -2.80
C PHE A 154 -0.98 33.16 -4.32
N ALA A 155 0.24 33.40 -4.79
CA ALA A 155 0.54 33.37 -6.21
C ALA A 155 0.69 31.94 -6.73
N ARG A 156 0.26 31.64 -7.96
CA ARG A 156 0.44 30.31 -8.59
C ARG A 156 0.67 30.43 -10.09
N ASN A 157 1.50 29.54 -10.62
CA ASN A 157 1.66 29.33 -12.06
C ASN A 157 0.62 28.31 -12.55
N VAL A 158 -0.27 28.72 -13.45
CA VAL A 158 -1.27 27.84 -14.07
C VAL A 158 -1.03 27.82 -15.57
N ARG A 159 -0.58 26.66 -16.09
CA ARG A 159 -0.25 26.45 -17.51
C ARG A 159 0.73 27.52 -18.04
N GLY A 160 1.75 27.85 -17.26
CA GLY A 160 2.79 28.82 -17.63
C GLY A 160 2.42 30.30 -17.42
N LYS A 161 1.18 30.63 -17.04
CA LYS A 161 0.78 32.00 -16.69
C LYS A 161 0.82 32.20 -15.17
N TYR A 162 1.44 33.30 -14.74
CA TYR A 162 1.51 33.70 -13.34
C TYR A 162 0.22 34.42 -12.92
N PHE A 163 -0.39 33.95 -11.83
CA PHE A 163 -1.56 34.58 -11.21
C PHE A 163 -1.21 35.00 -9.78
N PRO A 164 -1.25 36.30 -9.44
CA PRO A 164 -0.85 36.78 -8.11
C PRO A 164 -1.86 36.44 -7.01
N HIS A 165 -3.13 36.21 -7.37
CA HIS A 165 -4.22 35.97 -6.43
C HIS A 165 -4.96 34.67 -6.79
N CYS A 166 -4.43 33.58 -6.25
CA CYS A 166 -5.09 32.28 -6.26
C CYS A 166 -5.43 31.85 -4.85
N GLY A 167 -6.56 31.18 -4.68
CA GLY A 167 -6.82 30.34 -3.53
C GLY A 167 -7.08 28.90 -3.94
N CYS A 168 -7.31 28.06 -2.95
CA CYS A 168 -7.58 26.65 -3.17
C CYS A 168 -8.61 26.11 -2.17
N GLN A 169 -9.30 25.06 -2.60
CA GLN A 169 -10.26 24.31 -1.81
C GLN A 169 -9.95 22.82 -1.94
N VAL A 170 -9.92 22.11 -0.81
CA VAL A 170 -9.81 20.64 -0.79
C VAL A 170 -11.21 20.08 -0.98
N LEU A 171 -11.42 19.29 -2.02
CA LEU A 171 -12.73 18.68 -2.29
C LEU A 171 -12.82 17.27 -1.70
N SER A 172 -11.70 16.54 -1.70
CA SER A 172 -11.53 15.24 -1.05
C SER A 172 -10.06 15.05 -0.68
N PRO A 173 -9.71 14.07 0.17
CA PRO A 173 -8.32 13.80 0.50
C PRO A 173 -7.47 13.55 -0.77
N GLY A 174 -6.42 14.35 -0.96
CA GLY A 174 -5.56 14.32 -2.15
C GLY A 174 -6.07 15.08 -3.38
N PHE A 175 -7.28 15.65 -3.34
CA PHE A 175 -7.85 16.41 -4.46
C PHE A 175 -8.11 17.88 -4.12
N VAL A 176 -7.42 18.77 -4.83
CA VAL A 176 -7.47 20.22 -4.62
C VAL A 176 -7.97 20.92 -5.88
N LYS A 177 -8.92 21.83 -5.72
CA LYS A 177 -9.37 22.75 -6.76
C LYS A 177 -8.81 24.15 -6.50
N TYR A 178 -8.20 24.75 -7.51
CA TYR A 178 -7.68 26.11 -7.45
C TYR A 178 -8.65 27.10 -8.09
N HIS A 179 -8.73 28.30 -7.54
CA HIS A 179 -9.47 29.44 -8.09
C HIS A 179 -8.51 30.62 -8.17
N CYS A 180 -8.31 31.17 -9.38
CA CYS A 180 -7.36 32.25 -9.63
C CYS A 180 -8.06 33.40 -10.34
N ILE A 181 -7.77 34.64 -9.94
CA ILE A 181 -8.32 35.85 -10.55
C ILE A 181 -7.21 36.52 -11.35
N ASN A 182 -7.51 36.84 -12.61
CA ASN A 182 -6.61 37.64 -13.44
C ASN A 182 -6.95 39.11 -13.20
N GLN A 183 -5.99 39.87 -12.66
CA GLN A 183 -6.08 41.32 -12.69
C GLN A 183 -5.76 41.85 -14.09
#